data_AF-A0A943P419-F1
#
_entry.id   AF-A0A943P419-F1
#
_cell.length_a   1.000
_cell.length_b   1.000
_cell.length_c   1.000
_cell.angle_alpha   90.00
_cell.angle_beta   90.00
_cell.angle_gamma   90.00
#
_symmetry.space_group_name_H-M   'P 1'
#
loop_
_entity.id
_entity.type
_entity.pdbx_description
1 polymer ?
#
loop_
_entity_poly.entity_id
_entity_poly.type
_entity_poly.pdbx_seq_one_letter_code
_entity_poly.pdbx_strand_id
1 'polypeptide(L)'
;MDVILYLSNGYPTIESSIQMAKEYADAGCGMIEIDFPSHDPYLESELIKDRMKKALEACGDYNAYMEEIVRVKKELPGVKLLVLSYENTIMEIGTERFIEFCLKNDFRDVLLVGLSGNEIKDKIIEAGIRVSCYVQYQMLPEEIESAKNSNGFVYLQAKPTPGQGYVNPEYPTLKDCIQGLRSHGIDRPIYCGVGVHSPEDVRMVKEAGGDAAFVGSTILKLQENIPAMKEKIREFVAQCR
;
A
#
# COMPACT_ATOMS: atom_id res chain seq x y z
N MET A 1 15.31 -4.20 2.79
CA MET A 1 14.03 -4.22 2.07
C MET A 1 13.06 -5.07 2.87
N ASP A 2 11.79 -4.72 2.91
CA ASP A 2 10.71 -5.52 3.54
C ASP A 2 9.64 -5.90 2.51
N VAL A 3 8.74 -6.79 2.89
CA VAL A 3 7.45 -6.96 2.18
C VAL A 3 6.35 -6.22 2.91
N ILE A 4 5.48 -5.57 2.12
CA ILE A 4 4.30 -4.87 2.58
C ILE A 4 3.09 -5.74 2.23
N LEU A 5 2.40 -6.26 3.24
CA LEU A 5 1.21 -7.09 3.01
C LEU A 5 -0.06 -6.24 3.10
N TYR A 6 -0.94 -6.40 2.13
CA TYR A 6 -2.25 -5.76 2.15
C TYR A 6 -3.20 -6.50 3.10
N LEU A 7 -3.82 -5.74 4.00
CA LEU A 7 -4.85 -6.17 4.93
C LEU A 7 -6.15 -5.46 4.60
N SER A 8 -7.16 -6.24 4.22
CA SER A 8 -8.52 -5.74 4.03
C SER A 8 -9.15 -5.51 5.41
N ASN A 9 -9.36 -4.25 5.76
CA ASN A 9 -9.81 -3.81 7.07
C ASN A 9 -11.32 -4.05 7.22
N GLY A 10 -11.74 -4.55 8.40
CA GLY A 10 -13.14 -4.90 8.65
C GLY A 10 -13.68 -6.13 7.88
N TYR A 11 -12.86 -6.89 7.15
CA TYR A 11 -13.30 -8.08 6.42
C TYR A 11 -12.73 -9.40 6.98
N PRO A 12 -13.57 -10.44 7.22
CA PRO A 12 -15.04 -10.41 7.19
C PRO A 12 -15.65 -9.64 8.38
N THR A 13 -14.84 -9.35 9.40
CA THR A 13 -15.20 -8.50 10.55
C THR A 13 -13.96 -7.75 11.02
N ILE A 14 -14.15 -6.67 11.78
CA ILE A 14 -13.09 -5.93 12.47
C ILE A 14 -12.17 -6.85 13.30
N GLU A 15 -12.75 -7.76 14.09
CA GLU A 15 -11.91 -8.64 14.92
C GLU A 15 -11.10 -9.64 14.07
N SER A 16 -11.66 -10.09 12.94
CA SER A 16 -10.95 -10.96 12.00
C SER A 16 -9.74 -10.28 11.39
N SER A 17 -9.84 -9.00 11.06
CA SER A 17 -8.75 -8.21 10.49
C SER A 17 -7.59 -8.03 11.48
N ILE A 18 -7.88 -7.82 12.78
CA ILE A 18 -6.85 -7.83 13.84
C ILE A 18 -6.16 -9.19 13.95
N GLN A 19 -6.94 -10.29 13.96
CA GLN A 19 -6.35 -11.62 14.02
C GLN A 19 -5.49 -11.90 12.78
N MET A 20 -5.94 -11.49 11.60
CA MET A 20 -5.19 -11.64 10.36
C MET A 20 -3.87 -10.86 10.39
N ALA A 21 -3.87 -9.63 10.91
CA ALA A 21 -2.66 -8.83 11.10
C ALA A 21 -1.64 -9.55 12.02
N LYS A 22 -2.11 -10.23 13.07
CA LYS A 22 -1.25 -11.04 13.94
C LYS A 22 -0.66 -12.24 13.21
N GLU A 23 -1.44 -12.92 12.37
CA GLU A 23 -0.92 -14.04 11.57
C GLU A 23 0.15 -13.59 10.58
N TYR A 24 -0.02 -12.40 9.98
CA TYR A 24 0.99 -11.79 9.10
C TYR A 24 2.28 -11.50 9.87
N ALA A 25 2.16 -10.87 11.04
CA ALA A 25 3.29 -10.53 11.90
C ALA A 25 4.04 -11.78 12.41
N ASP A 26 3.31 -12.82 12.84
CA ASP A 26 3.91 -14.09 13.28
C ASP A 26 4.65 -14.82 12.15
N ALA A 27 4.22 -14.62 10.90
CA ALA A 27 4.94 -15.11 9.73
C ALA A 27 6.18 -14.27 9.36
N GLY A 28 6.47 -13.20 10.10
CA GLY A 28 7.66 -12.35 9.94
C GLY A 28 7.46 -11.12 9.06
N CYS A 29 6.21 -10.73 8.77
CA CYS A 29 5.93 -9.51 8.03
C CYS A 29 6.26 -8.26 8.88
N GLY A 30 7.13 -7.39 8.36
CA GLY A 30 7.54 -6.14 9.03
C GLY A 30 6.70 -4.92 8.67
N MET A 31 5.89 -4.98 7.60
CA MET A 31 5.08 -3.87 7.13
C MET A 31 3.69 -4.33 6.66
N ILE A 32 2.63 -3.68 7.14
CA ILE A 32 1.26 -3.95 6.72
C ILE A 32 0.66 -2.68 6.14
N GLU A 33 0.06 -2.80 4.97
CA GLU A 33 -0.85 -1.81 4.42
C GLU A 33 -2.27 -2.15 4.89
N ILE A 34 -2.93 -1.20 5.54
CA ILE A 34 -4.29 -1.34 6.06
C ILE A 34 -5.16 -0.25 5.45
N ASP A 35 -6.29 -0.65 4.86
CA ASP A 35 -7.18 0.27 4.17
C ASP A 35 -8.28 0.87 5.06
N PHE A 36 -8.85 1.97 4.59
CA PHE A 36 -10.23 2.31 4.87
C PHE A 36 -11.07 1.78 3.70
N PRO A 37 -12.09 0.92 3.93
CA PRO A 37 -12.90 0.44 2.83
C PRO A 37 -13.63 1.60 2.16
N SER A 38 -13.67 1.59 0.83
CA SER A 38 -14.29 2.64 0.02
C SER A 38 -15.62 2.17 -0.57
N HIS A 39 -16.57 3.10 -0.70
CA HIS A 39 -17.81 2.88 -1.46
C HIS A 39 -17.57 2.88 -2.98
N ASP A 40 -16.47 3.47 -3.45
CA ASP A 40 -16.08 3.46 -4.87
C ASP A 40 -14.57 3.19 -5.05
N PRO A 41 -14.14 1.93 -4.84
CA PRO A 41 -12.75 1.49 -5.02
C PRO A 41 -12.44 1.20 -6.49
N TYR A 42 -12.41 2.24 -7.31
CA TYR A 42 -12.37 2.15 -8.78
C TYR A 42 -11.09 1.51 -9.37
N LEU A 43 -9.98 1.45 -8.62
CA LEU A 43 -8.73 0.80 -9.06
C LEU A 43 -8.59 -0.65 -8.59
N GLU A 44 -9.49 -1.12 -7.71
CA GLU A 44 -9.33 -2.42 -7.08
C GLU A 44 -9.77 -3.58 -7.99
N SER A 45 -9.19 -4.75 -7.73
CA SER A 45 -9.71 -6.00 -8.30
C SER A 45 -11.09 -6.34 -7.73
N GLU A 46 -11.92 -7.07 -8.47
CA GLU A 46 -13.25 -7.50 -8.00
C GLU A 46 -13.23 -8.22 -6.65
N LEU A 47 -12.15 -8.96 -6.35
CA LEU A 47 -11.95 -9.59 -5.04
C LEU A 47 -11.87 -8.56 -3.90
N ILE A 48 -11.14 -7.47 -4.10
CA ILE A 48 -10.96 -6.43 -3.08
C ILE A 48 -12.22 -5.55 -3.01
N LYS A 49 -12.85 -5.24 -4.15
CA LYS A 49 -14.14 -4.53 -4.19
C LYS A 49 -15.22 -5.25 -3.37
N ASP A 50 -15.37 -6.56 -3.54
CA ASP A 50 -16.33 -7.38 -2.79
C ASP A 50 -16.06 -7.35 -1.27
N ARG A 51 -14.78 -7.36 -0.88
CA ARG A 51 -14.38 -7.30 0.54
C ARG A 51 -14.65 -5.94 1.16
N MET A 52 -14.28 -4.85 0.51
CA MET A 52 -14.58 -3.49 0.98
C MET A 52 -16.08 -3.27 1.10
N LYS A 53 -16.86 -3.75 0.12
CA LYS A 53 -18.32 -3.72 0.16
C LYS A 53 -18.87 -4.46 1.38
N LYS A 54 -18.43 -5.71 1.61
CA LYS A 54 -18.88 -6.51 2.76
C LYS A 54 -18.45 -5.92 4.10
N ALA A 55 -17.27 -5.30 4.18
CA ALA A 55 -16.84 -4.57 5.37
C ALA A 55 -17.80 -3.42 5.67
N LEU A 56 -18.13 -2.59 4.67
CA LEU A 56 -19.06 -1.47 4.82
C LEU A 56 -20.51 -1.91 5.12
N GLU A 57 -20.96 -3.04 4.55
CA GLU A 57 -22.25 -3.66 4.90
C GLU A 57 -22.29 -4.15 6.35
N ALA A 58 -21.17 -4.67 6.87
CA ALA A 58 -21.04 -5.13 8.26
C ALA A 58 -20.88 -3.95 9.24
N CYS A 59 -20.18 -2.89 8.84
CA CYS A 59 -19.94 -1.70 9.63
C CYS A 59 -19.74 -0.47 8.71
N GLY A 60 -20.69 0.46 8.71
CA GLY A 60 -20.59 1.72 7.96
C GLY A 60 -19.98 2.88 8.74
N ASP A 61 -19.48 2.67 9.96
CA ASP A 61 -18.93 3.74 10.81
C ASP A 61 -17.40 3.77 10.76
N TYR A 62 -16.84 4.79 10.09
CA TYR A 62 -15.39 5.02 10.01
C TYR A 62 -14.69 5.20 11.37
N ASN A 63 -15.40 5.53 12.47
CA ASN A 63 -14.79 5.51 13.80
C ASN A 63 -14.30 4.11 14.18
N ALA A 64 -15.09 3.07 13.87
CA ALA A 64 -14.75 1.70 14.21
C ALA A 64 -13.46 1.26 13.49
N TYR A 65 -13.31 1.64 12.22
CA TYR A 65 -12.08 1.39 11.45
C TYR A 65 -10.88 2.19 11.98
N MET A 66 -11.06 3.45 12.37
CA MET A 66 -10.01 4.23 13.03
C MET A 66 -9.54 3.59 14.35
N GLU A 67 -10.49 3.17 15.19
CA GLU A 67 -10.21 2.47 16.44
C GLU A 67 -9.48 1.14 16.20
N GLU A 68 -9.90 0.40 15.17
CA GLU A 68 -9.26 -0.84 14.75
C GLU A 68 -7.80 -0.61 14.31
N ILE A 69 -7.55 0.33 13.41
CA ILE A 69 -6.19 0.63 12.92
C ILE A 69 -5.26 0.98 14.08
N VAL A 70 -5.76 1.75 15.06
CA VAL A 70 -5.00 2.08 16.28
C VAL A 70 -4.76 0.86 17.16
N ARG A 71 -5.75 -0.03 17.30
CA ARG A 71 -5.62 -1.28 18.04
C ARG A 71 -4.58 -2.21 17.39
N VAL A 72 -4.60 -2.36 16.07
CA VAL A 72 -3.57 -3.12 15.33
C VAL A 72 -2.18 -2.54 15.59
N LYS A 73 -2.00 -1.22 15.49
CA LYS A 73 -0.71 -0.56 15.77
C LYS A 73 -0.23 -0.85 17.20
N LYS A 74 -1.12 -0.82 18.18
CA LYS A 74 -0.81 -1.07 19.59
C LYS A 74 -0.44 -2.53 19.86
N GLU A 75 -1.14 -3.47 19.24
CA GLU A 75 -0.91 -4.90 19.44
C GLU A 75 0.30 -5.42 18.65
N LEU A 76 0.72 -4.72 17.60
CA LEU A 76 1.84 -5.08 16.73
C LEU A 76 2.92 -3.97 16.67
N PRO A 77 3.55 -3.58 17.80
CA PRO A 77 4.48 -2.44 17.85
C PRO A 77 5.75 -2.62 17.00
N GLY A 78 6.08 -3.86 16.61
CA GLY A 78 7.20 -4.18 15.72
C GLY A 78 6.88 -4.14 14.23
N VAL A 79 5.61 -3.90 13.86
CA VAL A 79 5.15 -3.87 12.46
C VAL A 79 4.83 -2.42 12.08
N LYS A 80 5.43 -1.92 10.99
CA LYS A 80 5.09 -0.61 10.46
C LYS A 80 3.75 -0.69 9.71
N LEU A 81 2.78 0.12 10.11
CA LEU A 81 1.53 0.26 9.37
C LEU A 81 1.61 1.41 8.36
N LEU A 82 1.15 1.15 7.14
CA LEU A 82 0.85 2.13 6.12
C LEU A 82 -0.67 2.23 5.98
N VAL A 83 -1.20 3.44 6.16
CA VAL A 83 -2.63 3.69 5.99
C VAL A 83 -2.91 3.94 4.51
N LEU A 84 -3.79 3.13 3.94
CA LEU A 84 -4.34 3.31 2.59
C LEU A 84 -5.73 3.92 2.69
N SER A 85 -6.00 4.98 1.94
CA SER A 85 -7.35 5.52 1.82
C SER A 85 -7.58 6.09 0.43
N TYR A 86 -8.81 5.93 -0.04
CA TYR A 86 -9.28 6.65 -1.20
C TYR A 86 -9.66 8.08 -0.83
N GLU A 87 -9.47 9.01 -1.76
CA GLU A 87 -9.82 10.42 -1.59
C GLU A 87 -11.30 10.63 -1.26
N ASN A 88 -12.21 9.88 -1.90
CA ASN A 88 -13.64 9.90 -1.59
C ASN A 88 -13.95 9.41 -0.17
N THR A 89 -13.26 8.39 0.31
CA THR A 89 -13.38 7.90 1.68
C THR A 89 -12.91 8.95 2.68
N ILE A 90 -11.82 9.67 2.40
CA ILE A 90 -11.39 10.80 3.23
C ILE A 90 -12.45 11.92 3.23
N MET A 91 -13.09 12.20 2.09
CA MET A 91 -14.19 13.18 2.04
C MET A 91 -15.39 12.75 2.90
N GLU A 92 -15.75 11.46 2.89
CA GLU A 92 -16.82 10.91 3.75
C GLU A 92 -16.46 10.98 5.24
N ILE A 93 -15.19 10.74 5.60
CA ILE A 93 -14.69 10.85 6.97
C ILE A 93 -14.64 12.31 7.46
N GLY A 94 -14.33 13.22 6.53
CA GLY A 94 -13.92 14.61 6.78
C GLY A 94 -12.39 14.74 6.80
N THR A 95 -11.84 15.58 5.92
CA THR A 95 -10.39 15.75 5.72
C THR A 95 -9.66 16.16 7.00
N GLU A 96 -10.18 17.15 7.73
CA GLU A 96 -9.58 17.62 8.98
C GLU A 96 -9.57 16.51 10.04
N ARG A 97 -10.67 15.76 10.14
CA ARG A 97 -10.80 14.63 11.07
C ARG A 97 -9.84 13.49 10.72
N PHE A 98 -9.65 13.20 9.44
CA PHE A 98 -8.66 12.22 8.98
C PHE A 98 -7.24 12.67 9.33
N ILE A 99 -6.90 13.93 9.08
CA ILE A 99 -5.59 14.51 9.44
C ILE A 99 -5.36 14.43 10.96
N GLU A 100 -6.33 14.84 11.77
CA GLU A 100 -6.25 14.75 13.22
C GLU A 100 -6.05 13.31 13.70
N PHE A 101 -6.78 12.36 13.11
CA PHE A 101 -6.60 10.93 13.38
C PHE A 101 -5.17 10.48 13.07
N CYS A 102 -4.64 10.81 11.89
CA CYS A 102 -3.29 10.44 11.49
C CYS A 102 -2.24 11.05 12.42
N LEU A 103 -2.32 12.34 12.71
CA LEU A 103 -1.35 13.04 13.57
C LEU A 103 -1.38 12.53 15.01
N LYS A 104 -2.58 12.37 15.59
CA LYS A 104 -2.76 11.90 16.98
C LYS A 104 -2.20 10.49 17.20
N ASN A 105 -2.32 9.63 16.19
CA ASN A 105 -1.90 8.24 16.26
C ASN A 105 -0.56 7.98 15.57
N ASP A 106 0.17 9.03 15.17
CA ASP A 106 1.48 8.97 14.52
C ASP A 106 1.50 8.10 13.24
N PHE A 107 0.49 8.28 12.39
CA PHE A 107 0.49 7.81 11.00
C PHE A 107 1.04 8.93 10.12
N ARG A 108 2.34 8.84 9.82
CA ARG A 108 3.08 9.89 9.09
C ARG A 108 3.25 9.61 7.60
N ASP A 109 2.97 8.38 7.16
CA ASP A 109 2.99 7.96 5.76
C ASP A 109 1.57 7.49 5.39
N VAL A 110 0.97 8.10 4.37
CA VAL A 110 -0.35 7.74 3.84
C VAL A 110 -0.21 7.35 2.37
N LEU A 111 -0.74 6.19 2.01
CA LEU A 111 -1.02 5.84 0.63
C LEU A 111 -2.39 6.43 0.27
N LEU A 112 -2.39 7.48 -0.55
CA LEU A 112 -3.62 8.15 -1.00
C LEU A 112 -3.92 7.73 -2.43
N VAL A 113 -5.14 7.22 -2.65
CA VAL A 113 -5.66 6.90 -3.98
C VAL A 113 -6.71 7.92 -4.35
N GLY A 114 -6.42 8.81 -5.29
CA GLY A 114 -7.31 9.93 -5.64
C GLY A 114 -7.46 10.14 -7.15
N LEU A 115 -8.54 10.81 -7.53
CA LEU A 115 -8.85 11.25 -8.90
C LEU A 115 -8.96 12.78 -8.98
N SER A 116 -9.30 13.47 -7.89
CA SER A 116 -9.74 14.86 -7.92
C SER A 116 -8.64 15.84 -7.52
N GLY A 117 -7.86 16.31 -8.49
CA GLY A 117 -6.90 17.39 -8.26
C GLY A 117 -5.94 17.10 -7.08
N ASN A 118 -5.36 18.16 -6.51
CA ASN A 118 -4.43 18.03 -5.38
C ASN A 118 -4.97 18.59 -4.06
N GLU A 119 -6.20 19.12 -3.97
CA GLU A 119 -6.63 19.89 -2.78
C GLU A 119 -6.57 19.09 -1.47
N ILE A 120 -7.14 17.88 -1.44
CA ILE A 120 -7.13 17.04 -0.23
C ILE A 120 -5.71 16.58 0.09
N LYS A 121 -4.97 16.17 -0.95
CA LYS A 121 -3.56 15.79 -0.83
C LYS A 121 -2.72 16.92 -0.25
N ASP A 122 -2.87 18.14 -0.77
CA ASP A 122 -2.12 19.32 -0.35
C ASP A 122 -2.42 19.68 1.09
N LYS A 123 -3.69 19.64 1.53
CA LYS A 123 -4.07 19.83 2.95
C LYS A 123 -3.39 18.80 3.87
N ILE A 124 -3.35 17.53 3.46
CA ILE A 124 -2.68 16.46 4.23
C ILE A 124 -1.17 16.72 4.30
N ILE A 125 -0.56 17.16 3.20
CA ILE A 125 0.86 17.52 3.11
C ILE A 125 1.19 18.74 3.99
N GLU A 126 0.39 19.79 3.93
CA GLU A 126 0.52 21.01 4.74
C GLU A 126 0.42 20.72 6.24
N ALA A 127 -0.38 19.72 6.63
CA ALA A 127 -0.45 19.24 8.02
C ALA A 127 0.80 18.44 8.47
N GLY A 128 1.77 18.23 7.59
CA GLY A 128 3.03 17.54 7.88
C GLY A 128 2.94 16.01 7.77
N ILE A 129 1.98 15.49 7.01
CA ILE A 129 1.88 14.06 6.67
C ILE A 129 2.49 13.83 5.29
N ARG A 130 3.25 12.73 5.14
CA ARG A 130 3.81 12.33 3.86
C ARG A 130 2.78 11.53 3.08
N VAL A 131 2.53 11.95 1.84
CA VAL A 131 1.59 11.31 0.93
C VAL A 131 2.35 10.69 -0.23
N SER A 132 2.08 9.41 -0.50
CA SER A 132 2.69 8.68 -1.60
C SER A 132 2.39 9.33 -2.96
N CYS A 133 3.25 9.10 -3.93
CA CYS A 133 2.91 9.25 -5.35
C CYS A 133 2.97 7.90 -6.06
N TYR A 134 2.37 7.81 -7.24
CA TYR A 134 2.39 6.61 -8.07
C TYR A 134 3.16 6.86 -9.36
N VAL A 135 3.97 5.89 -9.77
CA VAL A 135 4.70 5.91 -11.05
C VAL A 135 4.49 4.57 -11.73
N GLN A 136 4.04 4.60 -12.99
CA GLN A 136 3.84 3.39 -13.77
C GLN A 136 5.17 2.88 -14.35
N TYR A 137 5.17 1.64 -14.83
CA TYR A 137 6.37 1.02 -15.41
C TYR A 137 6.86 1.77 -16.66
N GLN A 138 5.99 2.53 -17.33
CA GLN A 138 6.32 3.33 -18.50
C GLN A 138 7.16 4.58 -18.17
N MET A 139 7.24 4.97 -16.89
CA MET A 139 8.06 6.11 -16.44
C MET A 139 7.74 7.38 -17.24
N LEU A 140 6.44 7.73 -17.33
CA LEU A 140 6.02 8.89 -18.12
C LEU A 140 6.61 10.18 -17.51
N PRO A 141 7.07 11.15 -18.33
CA PRO A 141 7.71 12.37 -17.82
C PRO A 141 6.86 13.13 -16.78
N GLU A 142 5.54 13.16 -16.95
CA GLU A 142 4.60 13.77 -16.02
C GLU A 142 4.52 13.05 -14.67
N GLU A 143 4.69 11.72 -14.65
CA GLU A 143 4.71 10.92 -13.41
C GLU A 143 6.03 11.11 -12.66
N ILE A 144 7.15 11.20 -13.39
CA ILE A 144 8.46 11.53 -12.82
C ILE A 144 8.42 12.94 -12.21
N GLU A 145 7.86 13.92 -12.92
CA GLU A 145 7.72 15.29 -12.40
C GLU A 145 6.79 15.33 -11.17
N SER A 146 5.68 14.60 -11.19
CA SER A 146 4.81 14.43 -10.01
C SER A 146 5.57 13.82 -8.83
N ALA A 147 6.42 12.82 -9.08
CA ALA A 147 7.22 12.18 -8.03
C ALA A 147 8.30 13.09 -7.46
N LYS A 148 8.90 13.98 -8.26
CA LYS A 148 9.81 15.03 -7.76
C LYS A 148 9.12 16.00 -6.81
N ASN A 149 7.88 16.36 -7.13
CA ASN A 149 7.09 17.34 -6.38
C ASN A 149 6.27 16.73 -5.21
N SER A 150 6.30 15.41 -5.02
CA SER A 150 5.62 14.75 -3.90
C SER A 150 6.40 14.90 -2.59
N ASN A 151 5.88 14.47 -1.44
CA ASN A 151 6.60 14.47 -0.14
C ASN A 151 6.69 13.09 0.56
N GLY A 152 5.95 12.08 0.09
CA GLY A 152 6.00 10.69 0.58
C GLY A 152 6.64 9.74 -0.42
N PHE A 153 6.71 8.46 -0.03
CA PHE A 153 7.34 7.40 -0.82
C PHE A 153 6.76 7.29 -2.24
N VAL A 154 7.56 6.74 -3.17
CA VAL A 154 7.08 6.42 -4.51
C VAL A 154 6.53 5.00 -4.51
N TYR A 155 5.28 4.84 -4.90
CA TYR A 155 4.71 3.55 -5.25
C TYR A 155 4.97 3.29 -6.74
N LEU A 156 5.95 2.42 -7.03
CA LEU A 156 6.40 2.12 -8.39
C LEU A 156 5.79 0.78 -8.84
N GLN A 157 5.20 0.77 -10.03
CA GLN A 157 4.80 -0.49 -10.67
C GLN A 157 6.04 -1.35 -11.01
N ALA A 158 6.08 -2.58 -10.50
CA ALA A 158 7.22 -3.48 -10.59
C ALA A 158 7.34 -4.16 -11.97
N LYS A 159 6.21 -4.35 -12.65
CA LYS A 159 6.13 -5.00 -13.96
C LYS A 159 5.10 -4.33 -14.87
N PRO A 160 5.31 -4.34 -16.20
CA PRO A 160 4.30 -3.87 -17.13
C PRO A 160 3.02 -4.71 -17.01
N THR A 161 1.86 -4.06 -17.02
CA THR A 161 0.57 -4.75 -17.03
C THR A 161 0.43 -5.56 -18.33
N PRO A 162 0.01 -6.83 -18.29
CA PRO A 162 -0.27 -7.60 -19.50
C PRO A 162 -1.24 -6.82 -20.43
N GLY A 163 -0.81 -6.57 -21.67
CA GLY A 163 -1.59 -5.80 -22.64
C GLY A 163 -1.22 -4.31 -22.75
N GLN A 164 -0.56 -3.72 -21.75
CA GLN A 164 0.14 -2.43 -21.89
C GLN A 164 1.52 -2.69 -22.53
N GLY A 165 1.52 -2.96 -23.84
CA GLY A 165 2.70 -3.44 -24.58
C GLY A 165 3.86 -2.45 -24.75
N TYR A 166 3.79 -1.26 -24.15
CA TYR A 166 4.87 -0.28 -24.20
C TYR A 166 5.78 -0.41 -22.99
N VAL A 167 7.04 -0.74 -23.27
CA VAL A 167 8.16 -0.60 -22.34
C VAL A 167 8.99 0.57 -22.82
N ASN A 168 9.27 1.52 -21.93
CA ASN A 168 10.09 2.67 -22.27
C ASN A 168 11.53 2.22 -22.56
N PRO A 169 12.09 2.49 -23.76
CA PRO A 169 13.45 2.09 -24.11
C PRO A 169 14.54 2.69 -23.21
N GLU A 170 14.27 3.83 -22.55
CA GLU A 170 15.19 4.45 -21.58
C GLU A 170 15.20 3.69 -20.24
N TYR A 171 14.11 2.99 -19.93
CA TYR A 171 13.92 2.24 -18.69
C TYR A 171 13.44 0.80 -18.97
N PRO A 172 14.26 -0.05 -19.62
CA PRO A 172 13.81 -1.36 -20.06
C PRO A 172 13.56 -2.34 -18.90
N THR A 173 14.24 -2.15 -17.77
CA THR A 173 14.09 -3.00 -16.58
C THR A 173 13.61 -2.21 -15.36
N LEU A 174 13.07 -2.91 -14.36
CA LEU A 174 12.74 -2.31 -13.06
C LEU A 174 13.93 -1.59 -12.42
N LYS A 175 15.15 -2.13 -12.59
CA LYS A 175 16.37 -1.50 -12.11
C LYS A 175 16.61 -0.15 -12.77
N ASP A 176 16.40 -0.07 -14.08
CA ASP A 176 16.53 1.18 -14.83
C ASP A 176 15.46 2.19 -14.38
N CYS A 177 14.22 1.76 -14.16
CA CYS A 177 13.16 2.63 -13.62
C CYS A 177 13.57 3.24 -12.27
N ILE A 178 14.05 2.41 -11.33
CA ILE A 178 14.49 2.86 -10.00
C ILE A 178 15.69 3.81 -10.13
N GLN A 179 16.69 3.46 -10.95
CA GLN A 179 17.86 4.32 -11.18
C GLN A 179 17.49 5.64 -11.85
N GLY A 180 16.50 5.63 -12.74
CA GLY A 180 15.92 6.82 -13.36
C GLY A 180 15.32 7.76 -12.30
N LEU A 181 14.45 7.24 -11.43
CA LEU A 181 13.88 8.01 -10.33
C LEU A 181 14.98 8.59 -9.43
N ARG A 182 15.99 7.80 -9.04
CA ARG A 182 17.14 8.28 -8.25
C ARG A 182 17.90 9.40 -8.97
N SER A 183 18.14 9.26 -10.28
CA SER A 183 18.85 10.26 -11.08
C SER A 183 18.08 11.57 -11.21
N HIS A 184 16.75 11.54 -11.04
CA HIS A 184 15.89 12.72 -10.94
C HIS A 184 15.83 13.34 -9.53
N GLY A 185 16.67 12.89 -8.59
CA GLY A 185 16.78 13.46 -7.23
C GLY A 185 15.74 12.91 -6.25
N ILE A 186 15.13 11.76 -6.56
CA ILE A 186 14.17 11.11 -5.67
C ILE A 186 14.95 10.21 -4.70
N ASP A 187 15.22 10.70 -3.48
CA ASP A 187 15.97 9.96 -2.45
C ASP A 187 15.08 9.25 -1.41
N ARG A 188 13.78 9.56 -1.42
CA ARG A 188 12.76 8.94 -0.57
C ARG A 188 12.55 7.46 -0.90
N PRO A 189 11.91 6.67 -0.02
CA PRO A 189 11.68 5.26 -0.30
C PRO A 189 10.90 5.02 -1.62
N ILE A 190 11.31 4.01 -2.37
CA ILE A 190 10.61 3.49 -3.56
C ILE A 190 10.12 2.09 -3.20
N TYR A 191 8.81 1.96 -3.06
CA TYR A 191 8.15 0.70 -2.78
C TYR A 191 7.57 0.18 -4.09
N CYS A 192 7.90 -1.06 -4.45
CA CYS A 192 7.47 -1.64 -5.71
C CYS A 192 6.27 -2.56 -5.50
N GLY A 193 5.22 -2.40 -6.28
CA GLY A 193 4.07 -3.33 -6.28
C GLY A 193 3.51 -3.48 -7.67
N VAL A 194 2.31 -4.03 -7.80
CA VAL A 194 1.68 -4.36 -9.09
C VAL A 194 2.55 -5.33 -9.92
N GLY A 195 2.12 -6.59 -9.97
CA GLY A 195 2.86 -7.67 -10.68
C GLY A 195 3.82 -8.48 -9.81
N VAL A 196 3.88 -8.21 -8.49
CA VAL A 196 4.63 -9.00 -7.51
C VAL A 196 3.72 -10.13 -6.98
N HIS A 197 3.96 -11.35 -7.45
CA HIS A 197 3.10 -12.50 -7.14
C HIS A 197 3.86 -13.70 -6.58
N SER A 198 5.17 -13.79 -6.78
CA SER A 198 6.01 -14.89 -6.31
C SER A 198 7.24 -14.41 -5.52
N PRO A 199 7.89 -15.28 -4.74
CA PRO A 199 9.15 -14.95 -4.07
C PRO A 199 10.22 -14.42 -5.06
N GLU A 200 10.30 -14.99 -6.26
CA GLU A 200 11.22 -14.52 -7.31
C GLU A 200 10.97 -13.05 -7.68
N ASP A 201 9.71 -12.60 -7.63
CA ASP A 201 9.38 -11.19 -7.90
C ASP A 201 9.87 -10.27 -6.79
N VAL A 202 9.77 -10.71 -5.53
CA VAL A 202 10.34 -9.97 -4.40
C VAL A 202 11.86 -9.90 -4.52
N ARG A 203 12.52 -11.00 -4.91
CA ARG A 203 13.96 -11.00 -5.17
C ARG A 203 14.33 -10.02 -6.29
N MET A 204 13.56 -10.01 -7.38
CA MET A 204 13.75 -9.05 -8.48
C MET A 204 13.64 -7.60 -7.99
N VAL A 205 12.64 -7.26 -7.16
CA VAL A 205 12.52 -5.90 -6.57
C VAL A 205 13.75 -5.56 -5.73
N LYS A 206 14.23 -6.49 -4.90
CA LYS A 206 15.44 -6.31 -4.09
C LYS A 206 16.67 -6.05 -4.97
N GLU A 207 16.91 -6.89 -5.97
CA GLU A 207 18.06 -6.79 -6.88
C GLU A 207 18.03 -5.52 -7.73
N ALA A 208 16.83 -5.01 -8.04
CA ALA A 208 16.63 -3.73 -8.73
C ALA A 208 16.90 -2.51 -7.84
N GLY A 209 16.99 -2.68 -6.51
CA GLY A 209 17.23 -1.61 -5.55
C GLY A 209 15.97 -0.99 -4.94
N GLY A 210 14.85 -1.72 -4.92
CA GLY A 210 13.62 -1.29 -4.24
C GLY A 210 13.75 -1.33 -2.71
N ASP A 211 13.07 -0.40 -2.03
CA ASP A 211 13.11 -0.28 -0.58
C ASP A 211 12.10 -1.21 0.12
N ALA A 212 11.00 -1.56 -0.57
CA ALA A 212 10.04 -2.59 -0.14
C ALA A 212 9.27 -3.17 -1.35
N ALA A 213 8.63 -4.32 -1.16
CA ALA A 213 7.75 -4.95 -2.15
C ALA A 213 6.33 -5.13 -1.61
N PHE A 214 5.32 -4.59 -2.29
CA PHE A 214 3.91 -4.83 -1.97
C PHE A 214 3.47 -6.20 -2.48
N VAL A 215 2.84 -6.98 -1.60
CA VAL A 215 2.26 -8.28 -1.91
C VAL A 215 0.84 -8.37 -1.34
N GLY A 216 -0.16 -8.26 -2.22
CA GLY A 216 -1.57 -8.31 -1.83
C GLY A 216 -2.25 -9.61 -2.23
N SER A 217 -2.66 -9.69 -3.50
CA SER A 217 -3.60 -10.71 -3.99
C SER A 217 -3.17 -12.16 -3.77
N THR A 218 -1.87 -12.47 -3.81
CA THR A 218 -1.35 -13.82 -3.51
C THR A 218 -1.67 -14.23 -2.07
N ILE A 219 -1.50 -13.32 -1.10
CA ILE A 219 -1.78 -13.60 0.32
C ILE A 219 -3.28 -13.62 0.57
N LEU A 220 -4.04 -12.69 -0.02
CA LEU A 220 -5.50 -12.64 0.16
C LEU A 220 -6.19 -13.96 -0.24
N LYS A 221 -5.71 -14.61 -1.30
CA LYS A 221 -6.24 -15.90 -1.78
C LYS A 221 -5.95 -17.08 -0.85
N LEU A 222 -5.00 -16.94 0.06
CA LEU A 222 -4.59 -17.99 1.01
C LEU A 222 -5.18 -17.80 2.41
N GLN A 223 -5.94 -16.73 2.66
CA GLN A 223 -6.45 -16.40 4.00
C GLN A 223 -7.39 -17.45 4.61
N GLU A 224 -8.00 -18.31 3.79
CA GLU A 224 -8.80 -19.45 4.27
C GLU A 224 -7.94 -20.65 4.70
N ASN A 225 -6.64 -20.66 4.36
CA ASN A 225 -5.67 -21.67 4.75
C ASN A 225 -4.46 -21.01 5.42
N ILE A 226 -4.62 -20.68 6.71
CA ILE A 226 -3.62 -19.96 7.51
C ILE A 226 -2.22 -20.62 7.48
N PRO A 227 -2.06 -21.96 7.62
CA PRO A 227 -0.75 -22.59 7.49
C PRO A 227 -0.06 -22.30 6.15
N ALA A 228 -0.77 -22.47 5.02
CA ALA A 228 -0.22 -22.23 3.69
C ALA A 228 0.06 -20.73 3.46
N MET A 229 -0.80 -19.85 3.98
CA MET A 229 -0.58 -18.40 3.94
C MET A 229 0.71 -18.01 4.66
N LYS A 230 0.92 -18.50 5.89
CA LYS A 230 2.11 -18.18 6.68
C LYS A 230 3.38 -18.75 6.07
N GLU A 231 3.32 -19.95 5.51
CA GLU A 231 4.43 -20.51 4.72
C GLU A 231 4.78 -19.59 3.54
N LYS A 232 3.77 -19.15 2.77
CA LYS A 232 3.98 -18.26 1.64
C LYS A 232 4.55 -16.90 2.07
N ILE A 233 4.08 -16.31 3.17
CA ILE A 233 4.63 -15.08 3.73
C ILE A 233 6.11 -15.27 4.09
N ARG A 234 6.49 -16.38 4.74
CA ARG A 234 7.88 -16.67 5.08
C ARG A 234 8.77 -16.81 3.83
N GLU A 235 8.26 -17.43 2.77
CA GLU A 235 8.99 -17.48 1.49
C GLU A 235 9.25 -16.08 0.93
N PHE A 236 8.26 -15.18 0.95
CA PHE A 236 8.45 -13.79 0.52
C PHE A 236 9.47 -13.05 1.39
N VAL A 237 9.32 -13.13 2.72
CA VAL A 237 10.24 -12.51 3.69
C VAL A 237 11.68 -13.05 3.53
N ALA A 238 11.86 -14.33 3.17
CA ALA A 238 13.18 -14.90 2.94
C ALA A 238 13.91 -14.23 1.77
N GLN A 239 13.20 -13.70 0.76
CA GLN A 239 13.82 -13.00 -0.38
C GLN A 239 14.24 -11.56 -0.05
N CYS A 240 13.75 -11.01 1.07
CA CYS A 240 14.17 -9.70 1.57
C CYS A 240 15.56 -9.74 2.24
N ARG A 241 15.94 -10.89 2.82
CA ARG A 241 17.20 -11.10 3.56
C ARG A 241 18.40 -11.24 2.64
#